data_AF-A0A9E0HF95-F1
#
_entry.id   AF-A0A9E0HF95-F1
#
_cell.length_a   1.000
_cell.length_b   1.000
_cell.length_c   1.000
_cell.angle_alpha   90.00
_cell.angle_beta   90.00
_cell.angle_gamma   90.00
#
_symmetry.space_group_name_H-M   'P 1'
#
loop_
_entity.id
_entity.type
_entity.pdbx_description
1 polymer ?
#
loop_
_entity_poly.entity_id
_entity_poly.type
_entity_poly.pdbx_seq_one_letter_code
_entity_poly.pdbx_strand_id
1 'polypeptide(L)'
;MSSRPAPTSAPLLLRMLEERHHRDADDRPLCEVRTPPEHLRPGDLIHRACPYPGSRHGRPMNVAALAQMSSHWDDVVDALAVLRTRYAAARPEAAPELLDVWRVSQFAASLPWFFLLRRDQPIPGFAAALAKATQGVGLWAQRILVERLAGGPAPAMTAAAIAASAEATGLLVGEVEACAGSEAMIRRFLEALLTGRPRAEGPAVAALAAAGDEVERFAAHYTNLKLVWWLLALARRFVYADLAAAVPAGHPLGAALVELRDGPGDPPDFFLVGPADPAAVARPVRGAWLTGLAGLVEPLAPDGSDRVLGAVARAVAGAVGAEEPPAATLTDEAAITVGPDAAPAVAQALATYVHLDRLLGLAATAVEAGLRGDGTEVHFPPALRDRLIAAPARAVVTQLAPRTIAALTA
;
A
#
# COMPACT_ATOMS: atom_id res chain seq x y z
N MET A 1 26.83 -3.52 -22.14
CA MET A 1 25.38 -3.32 -22.38
C MET A 1 24.71 -4.66 -22.18
N SER A 2 24.08 -4.88 -21.02
CA SER A 2 23.34 -6.11 -20.76
C SER A 2 22.07 -6.10 -21.61
N SER A 3 21.84 -7.15 -22.40
CA SER A 3 20.66 -7.29 -23.25
C SER A 3 19.41 -7.23 -22.36
N ARG A 4 18.55 -6.24 -22.59
CA ARG A 4 17.28 -6.12 -21.86
C ARG A 4 16.46 -7.41 -22.09
N PRO A 5 15.96 -8.08 -21.05
CA PRO A 5 15.08 -9.23 -21.23
C PRO A 5 13.84 -8.82 -22.04
N ALA A 6 13.31 -9.74 -22.85
CA ALA A 6 12.09 -9.51 -23.61
C ALA A 6 10.93 -9.10 -22.67
N PRO A 7 10.00 -8.24 -23.13
CA PRO A 7 8.87 -7.81 -22.30
C PRO A 7 8.12 -9.03 -21.77
N THR A 8 8.05 -9.15 -20.45
CA THR A 8 7.36 -10.27 -19.80
C THR A 8 5.87 -10.15 -20.06
N SER A 9 5.19 -11.27 -20.34
CA SER A 9 3.73 -11.33 -20.42
C SER A 9 3.01 -11.14 -19.08
N ALA A 10 3.76 -10.94 -17.99
CA ALA A 10 3.22 -10.76 -16.65
C ALA A 10 2.43 -9.43 -16.54
N PRO A 11 1.30 -9.41 -15.80
CA PRO A 11 0.59 -8.18 -15.45
C PRO A 11 1.51 -7.17 -14.76
N LEU A 12 1.39 -5.88 -15.10
CA LEU A 12 2.20 -4.80 -14.54
C LEU A 12 2.10 -4.73 -13.01
N LEU A 13 0.91 -4.98 -12.47
CA LEU A 13 0.68 -5.05 -11.02
C LEU A 13 1.52 -6.13 -10.33
N LEU A 14 1.65 -7.32 -10.93
CA LEU A 14 2.48 -8.39 -10.37
C LEU A 14 3.97 -8.05 -10.48
N ARG A 15 4.38 -7.49 -11.63
CA ARG A 15 5.74 -7.01 -11.81
C ARG A 15 6.12 -6.00 -10.72
N MET A 16 5.24 -5.06 -10.42
CA MET A 16 5.44 -4.07 -9.35
C MET A 16 5.67 -4.68 -7.96
N LEU A 17 5.08 -5.85 -7.68
CA LEU A 17 5.19 -6.53 -6.38
C LEU A 17 6.40 -7.46 -6.27
N GLU A 18 6.71 -8.15 -7.36
CA GLU A 18 7.67 -9.24 -7.41
C GLU A 18 9.05 -8.80 -7.90
N GLU A 19 9.11 -7.82 -8.81
CA GLU A 19 10.36 -7.29 -9.33
C GLU A 19 10.96 -6.28 -8.33
N ARG A 20 11.55 -6.79 -7.24
CA ARG A 20 12.10 -5.99 -6.13
C ARG A 20 13.55 -5.50 -6.32
N HIS A 21 14.11 -5.68 -7.51
CA HIS A 21 15.54 -5.52 -7.77
C HIS A 21 15.86 -4.48 -8.85
N HIS A 22 14.93 -3.54 -9.09
CA HIS A 22 15.16 -2.47 -10.06
C HIS A 22 16.21 -1.47 -9.59
N ARG A 23 16.99 -1.00 -10.57
CA ARG A 23 17.94 0.09 -10.42
C ARG A 23 17.53 1.28 -11.26
N ASP A 24 17.87 2.46 -10.75
CA ASP A 24 17.73 3.71 -11.48
C ASP A 24 18.90 4.01 -12.42
N ALA A 25 18.83 5.17 -13.08
CA ALA A 25 19.82 5.64 -14.03
C ALA A 25 21.19 5.94 -13.39
N ASP A 26 21.24 6.13 -12.07
CA ASP A 26 22.51 6.24 -11.32
C ASP A 26 23.03 4.87 -10.88
N ASP A 27 22.41 3.79 -11.37
CA ASP A 27 22.67 2.41 -10.99
C ASP A 27 22.47 2.17 -9.49
N ARG A 28 21.52 2.86 -8.84
CA ARG A 28 21.18 2.67 -7.41
C ARG A 28 19.93 1.80 -7.25
N PRO A 29 19.81 0.99 -6.19
CA PRO A 29 18.58 0.25 -5.92
C PRO A 29 17.43 1.20 -5.58
N LEU A 30 16.22 0.85 -6.02
CA LEU A 30 15.04 1.66 -5.75
C LEU A 30 14.67 1.68 -4.25
N CYS A 31 14.77 0.54 -3.57
CA CYS A 31 14.41 0.37 -2.15
C CYS A 31 15.52 -0.39 -1.41
N GLU A 32 16.63 0.29 -1.12
CA GLU A 32 17.89 -0.33 -0.69
C GLU A 32 17.76 -1.26 0.52
N VAL A 33 16.95 -0.89 1.53
CA VAL A 33 16.70 -1.72 2.72
C VAL A 33 15.84 -2.97 2.42
N ARG A 34 15.05 -2.93 1.34
CA ARG A 34 14.16 -4.04 0.92
C ARG A 34 14.74 -4.83 -0.26
N THR A 35 15.86 -4.40 -0.82
CA THR A 35 16.55 -5.10 -1.90
C THR A 35 17.17 -6.37 -1.32
N PRO A 36 16.87 -7.56 -1.87
CA PRO A 36 17.48 -8.81 -1.43
C PRO A 36 19.02 -8.73 -1.45
N PRO A 37 19.72 -9.31 -0.47
CA PRO A 37 21.18 -9.20 -0.37
C PRO A 37 21.94 -9.56 -1.64
N GLU A 38 21.47 -10.54 -2.40
CA GLU A 38 22.03 -11.00 -3.68
C GLU A 38 21.94 -9.97 -4.82
N HIS A 39 21.12 -8.93 -4.66
CA HIS A 39 20.96 -7.84 -5.63
C HIS A 39 21.66 -6.53 -5.21
N LEU A 40 22.18 -6.48 -3.99
CA LEU A 40 22.99 -5.37 -3.49
C LEU A 40 24.43 -5.45 -4.01
N ARG A 41 24.99 -4.30 -4.36
CA ARG A 41 26.37 -4.11 -4.81
C ARG A 41 27.19 -3.40 -3.73
N PRO A 42 28.52 -3.59 -3.70
CA PRO A 42 29.40 -2.79 -2.85
C PRO A 42 29.17 -1.30 -3.08
N GLY A 43 28.91 -0.56 -1.99
CA GLY A 43 28.63 0.88 -2.04
C GLY A 43 27.16 1.27 -2.13
N ASP A 44 26.24 0.32 -2.34
CA ASP A 44 24.80 0.60 -2.26
C ASP A 44 24.41 1.08 -0.86
N LEU A 45 24.89 0.39 0.16
CA LEU A 45 24.67 0.71 1.57
C LEU A 45 26.00 1.15 2.20
N ILE A 46 26.10 2.45 2.50
CA ILE A 46 27.23 2.98 3.27
C ILE A 46 26.66 3.65 4.50
N HIS A 47 26.81 3.01 5.66
CA HIS A 47 26.32 3.56 6.92
C HIS A 47 27.39 4.41 7.61
N ARG A 48 26.97 5.57 8.11
CA ARG A 48 27.74 6.40 9.05
C ARG A 48 26.86 6.74 10.25
N ALA A 49 27.48 7.08 11.37
CA ALA A 49 26.74 7.62 12.52
C ALA A 49 26.06 8.94 12.11
N CYS A 50 24.76 9.04 12.36
CA CYS A 50 23.99 10.23 12.05
C CYS A 50 24.48 11.42 12.89
N PRO A 51 24.85 12.55 12.26
CA PRO A 51 25.36 13.72 12.97
C PRO A 51 24.23 14.61 13.52
N TYR A 52 22.99 14.42 13.05
CA TYR A 52 21.87 15.29 13.43
C TYR A 52 21.46 15.06 14.90
N PRO A 53 20.99 16.10 15.60
CA PRO A 53 20.48 15.96 16.97
C PRO A 53 19.18 15.15 17.02
N GLY A 54 18.73 14.84 18.23
CA GLY A 54 17.47 14.12 18.49
C GLY A 54 17.62 12.60 18.49
N SER A 55 16.52 11.91 18.24
CA SER A 55 16.40 10.44 18.23
C SER A 55 17.35 9.74 17.27
N ARG A 56 17.78 10.45 16.22
CA ARG A 56 18.70 9.93 15.20
C ARG A 56 20.16 9.98 15.62
N HIS A 57 20.55 10.82 16.58
CA HIS A 57 21.96 11.07 16.87
C HIS A 57 22.73 9.77 17.18
N GLY A 58 23.84 9.55 16.47
CA GLY A 58 24.67 8.36 16.63
C GLY A 58 24.12 7.07 15.99
N ARG A 59 22.87 7.05 15.50
CA ARG A 59 22.29 5.90 14.80
C ARG A 59 22.89 5.71 13.40
N PRO A 60 22.96 4.49 12.86
CA PRO A 60 23.37 4.26 11.47
C PRO A 60 22.47 5.06 10.51
N MET A 61 23.09 5.73 9.54
CA MET A 61 22.42 6.51 8.50
C MET A 61 23.10 6.20 7.17
N ASN A 62 22.30 5.92 6.15
CA ASN A 62 22.81 5.57 4.82
C ASN A 62 23.24 6.83 4.06
N VAL A 63 24.55 7.11 4.06
CA VAL A 63 25.11 8.28 3.40
C VAL A 63 25.16 8.14 1.88
N ALA A 64 25.07 6.93 1.34
CA ALA A 64 25.03 6.72 -0.09
C ALA A 64 23.66 7.11 -0.67
N ALA A 65 22.57 6.78 0.05
CA ALA A 65 21.23 7.28 -0.28
C ALA A 65 21.14 8.81 -0.17
N LEU A 66 21.76 9.39 0.86
CA LEU A 66 21.84 10.85 1.01
C LEU A 66 22.60 11.51 -0.13
N ALA A 67 23.70 10.91 -0.61
CA ALA A 67 24.47 11.44 -1.71
C ALA A 67 23.64 11.50 -3.00
N GLN A 68 22.90 10.43 -3.32
CA GLN A 68 21.97 10.42 -4.46
C GLN A 68 20.85 11.44 -4.29
N MET A 69 20.22 11.50 -3.11
CA MET A 69 19.18 12.49 -2.84
C MET A 69 19.71 13.92 -3.03
N SER A 70 20.94 14.19 -2.60
CA SER A 70 21.57 15.51 -2.70
C SER A 70 21.91 15.88 -4.15
N SER A 71 22.33 14.93 -4.99
CA SER A 71 22.65 15.19 -6.39
C SER A 71 21.43 15.54 -7.24
N HIS A 72 20.24 15.08 -6.83
CA HIS A 72 18.97 15.32 -7.54
C HIS A 72 18.02 16.24 -6.76
N TRP A 73 18.50 16.94 -5.74
CA TRP A 73 17.63 17.55 -4.72
C TRP A 73 16.63 18.57 -5.29
N ASP A 74 17.07 19.43 -6.20
CA ASP A 74 16.18 20.44 -6.79
C ASP A 74 15.10 19.80 -7.66
N ASP A 75 15.46 18.80 -8.48
CA ASP A 75 14.50 18.02 -9.27
C ASP A 75 13.51 17.24 -8.39
N VAL A 76 13.97 16.70 -7.25
CA VAL A 76 13.10 16.00 -6.28
C VAL A 76 12.04 16.95 -5.71
N VAL A 77 12.45 18.14 -5.27
CA VAL A 77 11.55 19.14 -4.69
C VAL A 77 10.57 19.67 -5.74
N ASP A 78 11.06 19.95 -6.95
CA ASP A 78 10.23 20.45 -8.04
C ASP A 78 9.25 19.40 -8.57
N ALA A 79 9.67 18.14 -8.72
CA ALA A 79 8.78 17.04 -9.10
C ALA A 79 7.66 16.83 -8.07
N LEU A 80 7.99 16.89 -6.77
CA LEU A 80 6.99 16.81 -5.71
C LEU A 80 6.00 17.97 -5.78
N ALA A 81 6.50 19.19 -6.01
CA ALA A 81 5.66 20.37 -6.13
C ALA A 81 4.73 20.27 -7.35
N VAL A 82 5.21 19.78 -8.51
CA VAL A 82 4.38 19.50 -9.70
C VAL A 82 3.25 18.53 -9.35
N LEU A 83 3.56 17.40 -8.71
CA LEU A 83 2.55 16.42 -8.32
C LEU A 83 1.53 17.00 -7.34
N ARG A 84 1.98 17.83 -6.38
CA ARG A 84 1.09 18.52 -5.43
C ARG A 84 0.17 19.51 -6.14
N THR A 85 0.69 20.35 -7.05
CA THR A 85 -0.12 21.32 -7.81
C THR A 85 -1.20 20.62 -8.61
N ARG A 86 -0.82 19.54 -9.29
CA ARG A 86 -1.71 18.70 -10.09
C ARG A 86 -2.81 18.05 -9.25
N TYR A 87 -2.45 17.43 -8.14
CA TYR A 87 -3.39 16.89 -7.18
C TYR A 87 -4.36 17.97 -6.63
N ALA A 88 -3.85 19.16 -6.33
CA ALA A 88 -4.65 20.27 -5.81
C ALA A 88 -5.66 20.80 -6.85
N ALA A 89 -5.27 20.89 -8.12
CA ALA A 89 -6.11 21.40 -9.20
C ALA A 89 -7.39 20.55 -9.42
N ALA A 90 -7.35 19.27 -9.05
CA ALA A 90 -8.49 18.35 -9.13
C ALA A 90 -9.45 18.46 -7.93
N ARG A 91 -9.17 19.30 -6.93
CA ARG A 91 -9.96 19.42 -5.70
C ARG A 91 -10.37 20.88 -5.46
N PRO A 92 -11.49 21.13 -4.74
CA PRO A 92 -11.85 22.48 -4.30
C PRO A 92 -10.70 23.14 -3.53
N GLU A 93 -10.55 24.45 -3.67
CA GLU A 93 -9.52 25.22 -2.95
C GLU A 93 -9.72 25.09 -1.44
N ALA A 94 -8.96 24.16 -0.84
CA ALA A 94 -8.90 23.92 0.59
C ALA A 94 -7.45 23.78 1.03
N ALA A 95 -7.19 24.11 2.30
CA ALA A 95 -5.91 23.82 2.92
C ALA A 95 -5.65 22.29 2.88
N PRO A 96 -4.39 21.84 2.67
CA PRO A 96 -4.08 20.41 2.65
C PRO A 96 -4.44 19.76 3.98
N GLU A 97 -5.10 18.61 3.89
CA GLU A 97 -5.38 17.74 5.02
C GLU A 97 -4.39 16.57 5.09
N LEU A 98 -4.46 15.80 6.19
CA LEU A 98 -3.60 14.64 6.42
C LEU A 98 -3.64 13.63 5.26
N LEU A 99 -4.84 13.35 4.72
CA LEU A 99 -4.99 12.40 3.61
C LEU A 99 -4.44 12.96 2.30
N ASP A 100 -4.42 14.28 2.10
CA ASP A 100 -3.80 14.88 0.91
C ASP A 100 -2.28 14.69 0.96
N VAL A 101 -1.68 14.87 2.14
CA VAL A 101 -0.26 14.60 2.38
C VAL A 101 0.07 13.13 2.09
N TRP A 102 -0.78 12.21 2.57
CA TRP A 102 -0.63 10.78 2.28
C TRP A 102 -0.75 10.51 0.77
N ARG A 103 -1.79 10.98 0.09
CA ARG A 103 -2.04 10.72 -1.34
C ARG A 103 -0.93 11.28 -2.24
N VAL A 104 -0.50 12.53 -2.02
CA VAL A 104 0.60 13.11 -2.81
C VAL A 104 1.91 12.38 -2.56
N SER A 105 2.17 11.90 -1.33
CA SER A 105 3.33 11.06 -1.06
C SER A 105 3.29 9.74 -1.87
N GLN A 106 2.11 9.15 -2.05
CA GLN A 106 1.93 7.93 -2.85
C GLN A 106 2.05 8.20 -4.36
N PHE A 107 1.58 9.36 -4.84
CA PHE A 107 1.78 9.78 -6.23
C PHE A 107 3.27 9.86 -6.57
N ALA A 108 4.05 10.45 -5.68
CA ALA A 108 5.49 10.53 -5.80
C ALA A 108 6.16 9.15 -5.69
N ALA A 109 5.70 8.30 -4.77
CA ALA A 109 6.22 6.93 -4.62
C ALA A 109 5.93 6.03 -5.84
N SER A 110 4.93 6.36 -6.65
CA SER A 110 4.61 5.61 -7.87
C SER A 110 5.49 5.96 -9.08
N LEU A 111 6.21 7.09 -9.06
CA LEU A 111 6.97 7.56 -10.23
C LEU A 111 7.99 6.56 -10.79
N PRO A 112 8.79 5.86 -9.96
CA PRO A 112 9.71 4.84 -10.48
C PRO A 112 9.00 3.77 -11.31
N TRP A 113 7.84 3.32 -10.84
CA TRP A 113 7.03 2.32 -11.51
C TRP A 113 6.38 2.87 -12.78
N PHE A 114 6.01 4.14 -12.80
CA PHE A 114 5.53 4.80 -14.01
C PHE A 114 6.60 4.79 -15.12
N PHE A 115 7.83 5.22 -14.82
CA PHE A 115 8.91 5.20 -15.80
C PHE A 115 9.24 3.79 -16.28
N LEU A 116 9.34 2.84 -15.34
CA LEU A 116 9.72 1.47 -15.62
C LEU A 116 8.64 0.70 -16.40
N LEU A 117 7.42 0.66 -15.88
CA LEU A 117 6.37 -0.25 -16.36
C LEU A 117 5.58 0.33 -17.52
N ARG A 118 5.34 1.66 -17.50
CA ARG A 118 4.49 2.30 -18.51
C ARG A 118 5.30 2.81 -19.70
N ARG A 119 6.49 3.36 -19.47
CA ARG A 119 7.31 3.94 -20.54
C ARG A 119 8.43 3.03 -21.03
N ASP A 120 8.66 1.89 -20.38
CA ASP A 120 9.86 1.06 -20.59
C ASP A 120 11.15 1.91 -20.55
N GLN A 121 11.18 2.93 -19.71
CA GLN A 121 12.31 3.85 -19.57
C GLN A 121 13.16 3.48 -18.35
N PRO A 122 14.48 3.77 -18.38
CA PRO A 122 15.27 3.77 -17.15
C PRO A 122 14.62 4.69 -16.11
N ILE A 123 14.61 4.27 -14.85
CA ILE A 123 14.08 5.08 -13.76
C ILE A 123 15.02 6.28 -13.56
N PRO A 124 14.55 7.54 -13.68
CA PRO A 124 15.40 8.70 -13.41
C PRO A 124 15.85 8.74 -11.94
N GLY A 125 17.08 9.20 -11.69
CA GLY A 125 17.63 9.33 -10.33
C GLY A 125 16.74 10.17 -9.40
N PHE A 126 16.21 11.30 -9.88
CA PHE A 126 15.27 12.12 -9.11
C PHE A 126 13.97 11.38 -8.74
N ALA A 127 13.45 10.51 -9.61
CA ALA A 127 12.21 9.78 -9.36
C ALA A 127 12.42 8.69 -8.30
N ALA A 128 13.56 8.00 -8.35
CA ALA A 128 13.96 7.04 -7.34
C ALA A 128 14.24 7.71 -5.99
N ALA A 129 14.98 8.83 -5.99
CA ALA A 129 15.23 9.61 -4.78
C ALA A 129 13.92 10.13 -4.16
N LEU A 130 13.04 10.72 -4.98
CA LEU A 130 11.74 11.23 -4.53
C LEU A 130 10.90 10.12 -3.88
N ALA A 131 10.83 8.93 -4.48
CA ALA A 131 10.10 7.79 -3.90
C ALA A 131 10.64 7.36 -2.53
N LYS A 132 11.97 7.39 -2.34
CA LYS A 132 12.61 7.10 -1.03
C LYS A 132 12.19 8.12 0.02
N ALA A 133 12.19 9.42 -0.33
CA ALA A 133 11.78 10.47 0.60
C ALA A 133 10.28 10.40 0.94
N THR A 134 9.41 10.17 -0.05
CA THR A 134 7.97 10.10 0.20
C THR A 134 7.52 8.85 0.93
N GLN A 135 8.30 7.77 0.90
CA GLN A 135 8.01 6.59 1.73
C GLN A 135 7.94 6.94 3.22
N GLY A 136 8.88 7.74 3.74
CA GLY A 136 8.86 8.20 5.13
C GLY A 136 7.65 9.07 5.46
N VAL A 137 7.26 9.97 4.54
CA VAL A 137 6.09 10.83 4.72
C VAL A 137 4.77 10.04 4.64
N GLY A 138 4.68 9.07 3.74
CA GLY A 138 3.54 8.16 3.64
C GLY A 138 3.36 7.34 4.91
N LEU A 139 4.45 6.78 5.46
CA LEU A 139 4.44 6.08 6.75
C LEU A 139 3.99 6.99 7.89
N TRP A 140 4.50 8.22 7.95
CA TRP A 140 4.07 9.21 8.94
C TRP A 140 2.58 9.53 8.82
N ALA A 141 2.10 9.86 7.62
CA ALA A 141 0.70 10.24 7.45
C ALA A 141 -0.25 9.09 7.78
N GLN A 142 0.14 7.85 7.45
CA GLN A 142 -0.60 6.65 7.81
C GLN A 142 -0.61 6.44 9.34
N ARG A 143 0.54 6.57 10.01
CA ARG A 143 0.63 6.46 11.47
C ARG A 143 -0.28 7.46 12.19
N ILE A 144 -0.24 8.73 11.77
CA ILE A 144 -1.11 9.77 12.32
C ILE A 144 -2.58 9.48 12.01
N LEU A 145 -2.90 8.93 10.83
CA LEU A 145 -4.27 8.53 10.51
C LEU A 145 -4.76 7.44 11.49
N VAL A 146 -3.94 6.42 11.75
CA VAL A 146 -4.27 5.36 12.72
C VAL A 146 -4.43 5.94 14.14
N GLU A 147 -3.55 6.83 14.56
CA GLU A 147 -3.66 7.50 15.86
C GLU A 147 -4.95 8.32 15.96
N ARG A 148 -5.34 9.05 14.92
CA ARG A 148 -6.62 9.78 14.85
C ARG A 148 -7.83 8.85 14.91
N LEU A 149 -7.78 7.72 14.21
CA LEU A 149 -8.84 6.70 14.27
C LEU A 149 -8.98 6.12 15.69
N ALA A 150 -7.91 6.12 16.47
CA ALA A 150 -7.90 5.76 17.89
C ALA A 150 -8.22 6.94 18.84
N GLY A 151 -8.62 8.11 18.32
CA GLY A 151 -8.96 9.31 19.10
C GLY A 151 -7.78 10.22 19.45
N GLY A 152 -6.60 9.98 18.87
CA GLY A 152 -5.41 10.81 19.03
C GLY A 152 -5.48 12.16 18.29
N PRO A 153 -4.66 13.15 18.69
CA PRO A 153 -4.62 14.46 18.06
C PRO A 153 -3.97 14.41 16.67
N ALA A 154 -4.39 15.31 15.78
CA ALA A 154 -3.68 15.59 14.53
C ALA A 154 -2.70 16.74 14.73
N PRO A 155 -1.46 16.67 14.22
CA PRO A 155 -0.59 17.84 14.17
C PRO A 155 -1.16 18.88 13.20
N ALA A 156 -0.76 20.14 13.37
CA ALA A 156 -1.07 21.17 12.38
C ALA A 156 -0.42 20.82 11.03
N MET A 157 -1.10 21.11 9.91
CA MET A 157 -0.58 20.85 8.55
C MET A 157 0.42 21.92 8.12
N THR A 158 1.54 21.99 8.83
CA THR A 158 2.69 22.85 8.54
C THR A 158 3.97 22.02 8.53
N ALA A 159 4.97 22.42 7.74
CA ALA A 159 6.23 21.69 7.65
C ALA A 159 6.91 21.51 9.02
N ALA A 160 6.88 22.54 9.86
CA ALA A 160 7.46 22.49 11.21
C ALA A 160 6.73 21.50 12.13
N ALA A 161 5.39 21.54 12.15
CA ALA A 161 4.60 20.65 13.01
C ALA A 161 4.68 19.19 12.55
N ILE A 162 4.70 18.93 11.24
CA ILE A 162 4.89 17.59 10.68
C ILE A 162 6.27 17.05 11.04
N ALA A 163 7.34 17.85 10.85
CA ALA A 163 8.70 17.44 11.21
C ALA A 163 8.84 17.14 12.72
N ALA A 164 8.26 17.98 13.58
CA ALA A 164 8.25 17.76 15.02
C ALA A 164 7.47 16.49 15.41
N SER A 165 6.34 16.23 14.75
CA SER A 165 5.55 15.01 14.94
C SER A 165 6.32 13.76 14.51
N ALA A 166 7.04 13.80 13.39
CA ALA A 166 7.87 12.69 12.94
C ALA A 166 9.00 12.35 13.93
N GLU A 167 9.61 13.36 14.55
CA GLU A 167 10.59 13.17 15.63
C GLU A 167 9.94 12.56 16.89
N ALA A 168 8.81 13.14 17.35
CA ALA A 168 8.13 12.69 18.56
C ALA A 168 7.56 11.26 18.47
N THR A 169 7.19 10.82 17.27
CA THR A 169 6.69 9.46 17.00
C THR A 169 7.80 8.47 16.70
N GLY A 170 9.07 8.90 16.68
CA GLY A 170 10.24 8.06 16.40
C GLY A 170 10.36 7.62 14.93
N LEU A 171 9.54 8.15 14.02
CA LEU A 171 9.53 7.75 12.60
C LEU A 171 10.77 8.21 11.81
N LEU A 172 11.62 9.02 12.43
CA LEU A 172 12.94 9.35 11.90
C LEU A 172 13.98 8.26 12.16
N VAL A 173 13.64 7.21 12.90
CA VAL A 173 14.48 6.04 13.17
C VAL A 173 13.75 4.78 12.70
N GLY A 174 14.24 4.19 11.61
CA GLY A 174 13.78 2.88 11.16
C GLY A 174 14.43 1.74 11.95
N GLU A 175 14.04 0.51 11.63
CA GLU A 175 14.58 -0.71 12.26
C GLU A 175 16.10 -0.84 12.04
N VAL A 176 16.57 -0.56 10.82
CA VAL A 176 17.97 -0.71 10.42
C VAL A 176 18.74 0.62 10.48
N GLU A 177 18.10 1.72 10.08
CA GLU A 177 18.77 3.01 9.89
C GLU A 177 17.87 4.20 10.20
N ALA A 178 18.48 5.32 10.55
CA ALA A 178 17.85 6.61 10.72
C ALA A 178 17.69 7.35 9.38
N CYS A 179 16.68 8.21 9.31
CA CYS A 179 16.45 9.12 8.19
C CYS A 179 17.68 9.98 7.92
N ALA A 180 18.15 10.00 6.67
CA ALA A 180 19.39 10.68 6.30
C ALA A 180 19.24 12.18 5.95
N GLY A 181 18.01 12.66 5.77
CA GLY A 181 17.76 14.07 5.44
C GLY A 181 18.09 15.00 6.60
N SER A 182 18.77 16.11 6.35
CA SER A 182 18.93 17.16 7.37
C SER A 182 17.58 17.79 7.73
N GLU A 183 17.49 18.46 8.88
CA GLU A 183 16.27 19.18 9.28
C GLU A 183 15.82 20.20 8.21
N ALA A 184 16.78 20.91 7.60
CA ALA A 184 16.51 21.85 6.52
C ALA A 184 15.94 21.15 5.26
N MET A 185 16.50 19.99 4.88
CA MET A 185 15.97 19.20 3.77
C MET A 185 14.55 18.71 4.05
N ILE A 186 14.30 18.18 5.25
CA ILE A 186 12.97 17.70 5.66
C ILE A 186 11.94 18.83 5.60
N ARG A 187 12.26 20.01 6.14
CA ARG A 187 11.35 21.16 6.11
C ARG A 187 11.06 21.63 4.69
N ARG A 188 12.09 21.80 3.85
CA ARG A 188 11.93 22.21 2.45
C ARG A 188 11.08 21.20 1.65
N PHE A 189 11.28 19.91 1.89
CA PHE A 189 10.47 18.86 1.27
C PHE A 189 8.99 18.95 1.66
N LEU A 190 8.72 19.12 2.96
CA LEU A 190 7.35 19.24 3.48
C LEU A 190 6.68 20.53 3.02
N GLU A 191 7.42 21.64 2.89
CA GLU A 191 6.90 22.87 2.32
C GLU A 191 6.45 22.69 0.86
N ALA A 192 7.26 22.01 0.04
CA ALA A 192 6.90 21.68 -1.33
C ALA A 192 5.67 20.77 -1.41
N LEU A 193 5.61 19.76 -0.55
CA LEU A 193 4.48 18.84 -0.42
C LEU A 193 3.18 19.55 -0.03
N LEU A 194 3.23 20.54 0.86
CA LEU A 194 2.03 21.24 1.33
C LEU A 194 1.58 22.31 0.31
N THR A 195 2.52 23.08 -0.24
CA THR A 195 2.22 24.30 -0.98
C THR A 195 2.19 24.15 -2.50
N GLY A 196 2.87 23.14 -3.07
CA GLY A 196 2.85 22.89 -4.52
C GLY A 196 3.33 24.08 -5.36
N ARG A 197 4.45 24.70 -4.99
CA ARG A 197 5.05 25.83 -5.74
C ARG A 197 6.34 25.37 -6.44
N PRO A 198 6.24 24.73 -7.61
CA PRO A 198 7.43 24.28 -8.34
C PRO A 198 8.22 25.47 -8.86
N ARG A 199 9.55 25.34 -8.94
CA ARG A 199 10.39 26.25 -9.74
C ARG A 199 10.57 25.73 -11.17
N ALA A 200 10.48 24.41 -11.36
CA ALA A 200 10.40 23.71 -12.65
C ALA A 200 11.43 24.16 -13.69
N GLU A 201 12.70 24.27 -13.29
CA GLU A 201 13.77 24.74 -14.16
C GLU A 201 14.47 23.59 -14.94
N GLY A 202 14.31 22.35 -14.49
CA GLY A 202 14.98 21.16 -15.06
C GLY A 202 14.21 20.45 -16.19
N PRO A 203 14.89 19.93 -17.24
CA PRO A 203 14.23 19.25 -18.36
C PRO A 203 13.53 17.95 -17.96
N ALA A 204 14.03 17.25 -16.94
CA ALA A 204 13.43 16.00 -16.46
C ALA A 204 12.08 16.25 -15.76
N VAL A 205 12.00 17.29 -14.92
CA VAL A 205 10.75 17.71 -14.27
C VAL A 205 9.77 18.30 -15.28
N ALA A 206 10.24 19.04 -16.28
CA ALA A 206 9.39 19.51 -17.38
C ALA A 206 8.76 18.34 -18.15
N ALA A 207 9.52 17.27 -18.42
CA ALA A 207 8.99 16.07 -19.06
C ALA A 207 7.95 15.34 -18.19
N LEU A 208 8.14 15.32 -16.86
CA LEU A 208 7.13 14.80 -15.92
C LEU A 208 5.85 15.65 -15.96
N ALA A 209 5.97 16.98 -15.91
CA ALA A 209 4.81 17.88 -16.00
C ALA A 209 4.04 17.68 -17.31
N ALA A 210 4.76 17.48 -18.42
CA ALA A 210 4.18 17.23 -19.74
C ALA A 210 3.51 15.84 -19.87
N ALA A 211 3.89 14.84 -19.05
CA ALA A 211 3.22 13.53 -19.02
C ALA A 211 1.76 13.63 -18.55
N GLY A 212 1.43 14.69 -17.81
CA GLY A 212 0.05 15.11 -17.59
C GLY A 212 -0.84 14.04 -16.96
N ASP A 213 -1.97 13.82 -17.60
CA ASP A 213 -3.02 12.91 -17.12
C ASP A 213 -2.55 11.45 -17.08
N GLU A 214 -1.52 11.09 -17.85
CA GLU A 214 -0.95 9.74 -17.85
C GLU A 214 -0.34 9.41 -16.49
N VAL A 215 0.47 10.33 -15.94
CA VAL A 215 1.09 10.13 -14.63
C VAL A 215 0.06 10.21 -13.51
N GLU A 216 -0.94 11.10 -13.62
CA GLU A 216 -2.03 11.19 -12.64
C GLU A 216 -2.88 9.94 -12.60
N ARG A 217 -3.26 9.38 -13.76
CA ARG A 217 -3.99 8.12 -13.83
C ARG A 217 -3.19 7.01 -13.17
N PHE A 218 -1.92 6.83 -13.55
CA PHE A 218 -1.07 5.80 -12.97
C PHE A 218 -0.96 5.95 -11.44
N ALA A 219 -0.69 7.17 -10.98
CA ALA A 219 -0.56 7.50 -9.56
C ALA A 219 -1.87 7.32 -8.78
N ALA A 220 -3.02 7.66 -9.36
CA ALA A 220 -4.34 7.46 -8.78
C ALA A 220 -4.62 5.98 -8.52
N HIS A 221 -4.41 5.12 -9.53
CA HIS A 221 -4.59 3.67 -9.40
C HIS A 221 -3.60 3.06 -8.40
N TYR A 222 -2.33 3.47 -8.43
CA TYR A 222 -1.34 3.05 -7.43
C TYR A 222 -1.74 3.43 -5.99
N THR A 223 -2.22 4.65 -5.81
CA THR A 223 -2.60 5.18 -4.49
C THR A 223 -3.85 4.48 -3.96
N ASN A 224 -4.88 4.34 -4.79
CA ASN A 224 -6.13 3.68 -4.38
C ASN A 224 -5.96 2.16 -4.20
N LEU A 225 -5.08 1.51 -4.96
CA LEU A 225 -4.67 0.12 -4.72
C LEU A 225 -4.22 -0.08 -3.26
N LYS A 226 -3.33 0.79 -2.76
CA LYS A 226 -2.80 0.67 -1.40
C LYS A 226 -3.89 0.78 -0.33
N LEU A 227 -4.82 1.72 -0.47
CA LEU A 227 -5.95 1.85 0.46
C LEU A 227 -6.90 0.65 0.39
N VAL A 228 -7.21 0.16 -0.81
CA VAL A 228 -8.07 -1.02 -1.00
C VAL A 228 -7.42 -2.27 -0.42
N TRP A 229 -6.11 -2.46 -0.62
CA TRP A 229 -5.38 -3.57 -0.01
C TRP A 229 -5.37 -3.50 1.51
N TRP A 230 -5.12 -2.33 2.09
CA TRP A 230 -5.20 -2.16 3.52
C TRP A 230 -6.59 -2.51 4.06
N LEU A 231 -7.65 -2.04 3.40
CA LEU A 231 -9.03 -2.37 3.78
C LEU A 231 -9.31 -3.88 3.67
N LEU A 232 -8.84 -4.53 2.61
CA LEU A 232 -8.95 -5.98 2.42
C LEU A 232 -8.20 -6.75 3.50
N ALA A 233 -7.00 -6.30 3.90
CA ALA A 233 -6.23 -6.91 4.98
C ALA A 233 -6.97 -6.80 6.33
N LEU A 234 -7.52 -5.62 6.64
CA LEU A 234 -8.33 -5.43 7.85
C LEU A 234 -9.59 -6.31 7.84
N ALA A 235 -10.30 -6.35 6.71
CA ALA A 235 -11.48 -7.20 6.53
C ALA A 235 -11.16 -8.70 6.71
N ARG A 236 -10.04 -9.15 6.13
CA ARG A 236 -9.58 -10.55 6.26
C ARG A 236 -9.19 -10.91 7.69
N ARG A 237 -8.61 -9.98 8.47
CA ARG A 237 -8.32 -10.24 9.89
C ARG A 237 -9.58 -10.56 10.70
N PHE A 238 -10.71 -9.91 10.43
CA PHE A 238 -11.99 -10.31 11.04
C PHE A 238 -12.40 -11.72 10.64
N VAL A 239 -12.25 -12.06 9.36
CA VAL A 239 -12.56 -13.42 8.86
C VAL A 239 -11.67 -14.47 9.52
N TYR A 240 -10.37 -14.22 9.63
CA TYR A 240 -9.43 -15.16 10.26
C TYR A 240 -9.67 -15.28 11.76
N ALA A 241 -10.04 -14.19 12.44
CA ALA A 241 -10.44 -14.23 13.84
C ALA A 241 -11.73 -15.05 14.05
N ASP A 242 -12.74 -14.87 13.19
CA ASP A 242 -13.98 -15.66 13.24
C ASP A 242 -13.70 -17.15 13.02
N LEU A 243 -12.87 -17.48 12.01
CA LEU A 243 -12.47 -18.86 11.74
C LEU A 243 -11.71 -19.46 12.94
N ALA A 244 -10.72 -18.75 13.47
CA ALA A 244 -9.93 -19.22 14.60
C ALA A 244 -10.77 -19.42 15.88
N ALA A 245 -11.80 -18.59 16.09
CA ALA A 245 -12.73 -18.72 17.22
C ALA A 245 -13.76 -19.85 17.03
N ALA A 246 -14.16 -20.12 15.78
CA ALA A 246 -15.19 -21.11 15.46
C ALA A 246 -14.65 -22.55 15.36
N VAL A 247 -13.40 -22.75 14.94
CA VAL A 247 -12.82 -24.09 14.86
C VAL A 247 -12.68 -24.72 16.27
N PRO A 248 -12.98 -26.01 16.46
CA PRO A 248 -12.83 -26.67 17.75
C PRO A 248 -11.40 -26.57 18.31
N ALA A 249 -11.27 -26.48 19.63
CA ALA A 249 -9.98 -26.50 20.29
C ALA A 249 -9.20 -27.78 19.92
N GLY A 250 -7.94 -27.63 19.53
CA GLY A 250 -7.10 -28.73 19.07
C GLY A 250 -7.27 -29.11 17.59
N HIS A 251 -8.13 -28.43 16.83
CA HIS A 251 -8.24 -28.64 15.39
C HIS A 251 -6.89 -28.32 14.69
N PRO A 252 -6.41 -29.16 13.75
CA PRO A 252 -5.08 -28.99 13.12
C PRO A 252 -4.86 -27.63 12.44
N LEU A 253 -5.93 -26.98 11.99
CA LEU A 253 -5.87 -25.66 11.33
C LEU A 253 -5.84 -24.48 12.31
N GLY A 254 -6.07 -24.69 13.61
CA GLY A 254 -6.19 -23.59 14.58
C GLY A 254 -4.95 -22.68 14.60
N ALA A 255 -3.76 -23.28 14.62
CA ALA A 255 -2.49 -22.53 14.62
C ALA A 255 -2.29 -21.72 13.33
N ALA A 256 -2.58 -22.31 12.17
CA ALA A 256 -2.45 -21.63 10.88
C ALA A 256 -3.44 -20.45 10.74
N LEU A 257 -4.66 -20.58 11.27
CA LEU A 257 -5.64 -19.49 11.27
C LEU A 257 -5.22 -18.33 12.18
N VAL A 258 -4.62 -18.64 13.34
CA VAL A 258 -4.03 -17.63 14.24
C VAL A 258 -2.85 -16.93 13.56
N GLU A 259 -1.97 -17.69 12.87
CA GLU A 259 -0.85 -17.12 12.11
C GLU A 259 -1.34 -16.19 10.99
N LEU A 260 -2.38 -16.57 10.24
CA LEU A 260 -2.99 -15.69 9.24
C LEU A 260 -3.59 -14.41 9.85
N ARG A 261 -4.22 -14.52 11.02
CA ARG A 261 -4.78 -13.37 11.75
C ARG A 261 -3.69 -12.41 12.24
N ASP A 262 -2.61 -12.95 12.78
CA ASP A 262 -1.56 -12.18 13.47
C ASP A 262 -0.38 -11.82 12.56
N GLY A 263 -0.34 -12.40 11.36
CA GLY A 263 0.67 -12.17 10.35
C GLY A 263 0.77 -10.71 9.89
N PRO A 264 1.83 -10.39 9.12
CA PRO A 264 2.03 -9.05 8.60
C PRO A 264 0.84 -8.61 7.74
N GLY A 265 0.51 -7.32 7.83
CA GLY A 265 -0.54 -6.73 6.99
C GLY A 265 -0.12 -6.55 5.55
N ASP A 266 -1.10 -6.56 4.64
CA ASP A 266 -0.94 -6.13 3.26
C ASP A 266 -1.59 -4.72 3.08
N PRO A 267 -0.93 -3.76 2.43
CA PRO A 267 0.47 -3.81 2.01
C PRO A 267 1.42 -3.70 3.22
N PRO A 268 2.68 -4.17 3.11
CA PRO A 268 3.62 -4.25 4.23
C PRO A 268 4.06 -2.90 4.80
N ASP A 269 3.76 -1.79 4.13
CA ASP A 269 4.03 -0.42 4.56
C ASP A 269 2.83 0.25 5.25
N PHE A 270 1.80 -0.49 5.63
CA PHE A 270 0.67 0.04 6.39
C PHE A 270 0.66 -0.50 7.82
N PHE A 271 0.41 0.40 8.77
CA PHE A 271 0.07 0.02 10.13
C PHE A 271 -1.35 -0.56 10.16
N LEU A 272 -1.49 -1.69 10.82
CA LEU A 272 -2.79 -2.28 11.09
C LEU A 272 -3.42 -1.61 12.31
N VAL A 273 -4.73 -1.40 12.24
CA VAL A 273 -5.55 -0.84 13.31
C VAL A 273 -6.76 -1.74 13.49
N GLY A 274 -7.22 -1.93 14.72
CA GLY A 274 -8.38 -2.75 14.98
C GLY A 274 -8.61 -2.99 16.46
N PRO A 275 -9.73 -3.63 16.82
CA PRO A 275 -10.01 -4.06 18.18
C PRO A 275 -8.97 -5.10 18.65
N ALA A 276 -8.75 -5.19 19.96
CA ALA A 276 -7.88 -6.20 20.55
C ALA A 276 -8.39 -7.64 20.29
N ASP A 277 -9.71 -7.82 20.29
CA ASP A 277 -10.37 -9.07 19.89
C ASP A 277 -11.31 -8.81 18.70
N PRO A 278 -10.86 -9.08 17.46
CA PRO A 278 -11.70 -8.89 16.28
C PRO A 278 -12.94 -9.80 16.24
N ALA A 279 -12.88 -11.01 16.78
CA ALA A 279 -13.98 -11.96 16.75
C ALA A 279 -15.14 -11.51 17.67
N ALA A 280 -14.82 -10.83 18.77
CA ALA A 280 -15.82 -10.33 19.71
C ALA A 280 -16.64 -9.13 19.19
N VAL A 281 -16.22 -8.47 18.10
CA VAL A 281 -16.96 -7.32 17.55
C VAL A 281 -18.15 -7.81 16.72
N ALA A 282 -19.35 -7.26 16.91
CA ALA A 282 -20.52 -7.64 16.11
C ALA A 282 -20.34 -7.24 14.63
N ARG A 283 -20.78 -8.09 13.69
CA ARG A 283 -20.62 -7.88 12.23
C ARG A 283 -21.16 -6.51 11.76
N PRO A 284 -22.35 -6.03 12.16
CA PRO A 284 -22.82 -4.70 11.77
C PRO A 284 -21.88 -3.58 12.19
N VAL A 285 -21.25 -3.69 13.38
CA VAL A 285 -20.27 -2.71 13.88
C VAL A 285 -18.98 -2.75 13.04
N ARG A 286 -18.51 -3.95 12.68
CA ARG A 286 -17.35 -4.12 11.77
C ARG A 286 -17.62 -3.47 10.42
N GLY A 287 -18.79 -3.73 9.83
CA GLY A 287 -19.20 -3.16 8.55
C GLY A 287 -19.30 -1.64 8.58
N ALA A 288 -19.89 -1.07 9.62
CA ALA A 288 -19.97 0.38 9.80
C ALA A 288 -18.59 1.03 9.93
N TRP A 289 -17.69 0.43 10.72
CA TRP A 289 -16.31 0.91 10.86
C TRP A 289 -15.54 0.85 9.54
N LEU A 290 -15.59 -0.28 8.83
CA LEU A 290 -14.96 -0.44 7.52
C LEU A 290 -15.57 0.49 6.46
N THR A 291 -16.85 0.85 6.59
CA THR A 291 -17.50 1.84 5.69
C THR A 291 -16.88 3.22 5.85
N GLY A 292 -16.55 3.63 7.08
CA GLY A 292 -15.81 4.87 7.34
C GLY A 292 -14.43 4.85 6.66
N LEU A 293 -13.71 3.73 6.76
CA LEU A 293 -12.40 3.57 6.09
C LEU A 293 -12.52 3.51 4.56
N ALA A 294 -13.57 2.86 4.03
CA ALA A 294 -13.83 2.82 2.60
C ALA A 294 -14.07 4.21 2.00
N GLY A 295 -14.56 5.16 2.82
CA GLY A 295 -14.70 6.57 2.44
C GLY A 295 -13.36 7.27 2.11
N LEU A 296 -12.22 6.71 2.54
CA LEU A 296 -10.90 7.25 2.20
C LEU A 296 -10.50 6.96 0.74
N VAL A 297 -11.13 5.98 0.09
CA VAL A 297 -10.91 5.59 -1.31
C VAL A 297 -11.80 6.45 -2.22
N GLU A 298 -11.27 7.60 -2.60
CA GLU A 298 -11.93 8.57 -3.48
C GLU A 298 -11.38 8.44 -4.91
N PRO A 299 -12.17 8.75 -5.95
CA PRO A 299 -11.65 8.85 -7.31
C PRO A 299 -10.61 9.98 -7.40
N LEU A 300 -9.42 9.66 -7.90
CA LEU A 300 -8.30 10.57 -8.07
C LEU A 300 -7.88 10.70 -9.55
N ALA A 301 -8.20 9.72 -10.39
CA ALA A 301 -7.84 9.77 -11.80
C ALA A 301 -8.68 10.85 -12.51
N PRO A 302 -8.09 11.70 -13.38
CA PRO A 302 -8.82 12.76 -14.08
C PRO A 302 -10.00 12.26 -14.92
N ASP A 303 -9.86 11.06 -15.48
CA ASP A 303 -10.89 10.37 -16.27
C ASP A 303 -11.88 9.55 -15.41
N GLY A 304 -11.69 9.50 -14.10
CA GLY A 304 -12.50 8.71 -13.18
C GLY A 304 -12.36 7.19 -13.35
N SER A 305 -11.34 6.71 -14.06
CA SER A 305 -11.11 5.28 -14.29
C SER A 305 -10.91 4.47 -13.01
N ASP A 306 -10.55 5.12 -11.90
CA ASP A 306 -10.35 4.51 -10.59
C ASP A 306 -11.62 4.50 -9.70
N ARG A 307 -12.77 4.99 -10.17
CA ARG A 307 -14.06 4.97 -9.42
C ARG A 307 -14.46 3.57 -8.96
N VAL A 308 -14.11 2.55 -9.75
CA VAL A 308 -14.34 1.15 -9.43
C VAL A 308 -13.64 0.73 -8.12
N LEU A 309 -12.49 1.32 -7.78
CA LEU A 309 -11.77 1.02 -6.54
C LEU A 309 -12.53 1.52 -5.32
N GLY A 310 -13.18 2.69 -5.40
CA GLY A 310 -14.08 3.16 -4.34
C GLY A 310 -15.33 2.26 -4.19
N ALA A 311 -15.85 1.72 -5.29
CA ALA A 311 -16.96 0.76 -5.23
C ALA A 311 -16.52 -0.57 -4.59
N VAL A 312 -15.34 -1.08 -4.96
CA VAL A 312 -14.74 -2.27 -4.33
C VAL A 312 -14.54 -2.05 -2.84
N ALA A 313 -14.02 -0.90 -2.42
CA ALA A 313 -13.81 -0.59 -1.01
C ALA A 313 -15.13 -0.64 -0.20
N ARG A 314 -16.21 -0.07 -0.74
CA ARG A 314 -17.55 -0.15 -0.10
C ARG A 314 -18.09 -1.58 -0.07
N ALA A 315 -17.86 -2.36 -1.13
CA ALA A 315 -18.27 -3.76 -1.17
C ALA A 315 -17.51 -4.62 -0.14
N VAL A 316 -16.23 -4.32 0.12
CA VAL A 316 -15.45 -4.97 1.20
C VAL A 316 -16.10 -4.73 2.56
N ALA A 317 -16.47 -3.47 2.86
CA ALA A 317 -17.16 -3.14 4.10
C ALA A 317 -18.52 -3.85 4.21
N GLY A 318 -19.29 -3.88 3.12
CA GLY A 318 -20.57 -4.58 3.04
C GLY A 318 -20.45 -6.09 3.30
N ALA A 319 -19.45 -6.75 2.70
CA ALA A 319 -19.24 -8.18 2.86
C ALA A 319 -18.95 -8.60 4.32
N VAL A 320 -18.16 -7.79 5.04
CA VAL A 320 -17.85 -8.05 6.46
C VAL A 320 -19.05 -7.75 7.35
N GLY A 321 -19.85 -6.74 7.00
CA GLY A 321 -21.04 -6.34 7.75
C GLY A 321 -22.27 -7.23 7.53
N ALA A 322 -22.33 -7.95 6.42
CA ALA A 322 -23.50 -8.74 6.03
C ALA A 322 -23.74 -9.92 6.99
N GLU A 323 -25.01 -10.18 7.29
CA GLU A 323 -25.51 -11.33 8.07
C GLU A 323 -26.25 -12.33 7.19
N GLU A 324 -26.04 -12.26 5.87
CA GLU A 324 -26.64 -13.21 4.92
C GLU A 324 -26.18 -14.63 5.24
N PRO A 325 -27.10 -15.61 5.30
CA PRO A 325 -26.75 -16.99 5.60
C PRO A 325 -25.87 -17.57 4.48
N PRO A 326 -24.88 -18.41 4.81
CA PRO A 326 -24.02 -19.02 3.82
C PRO A 326 -24.81 -20.06 3.00
N ALA A 327 -24.31 -20.39 1.80
CA ALA A 327 -24.89 -21.44 0.99
C ALA A 327 -24.91 -22.77 1.77
N ALA A 328 -26.03 -23.51 1.71
CA ALA A 328 -26.19 -24.78 2.43
C ALA A 328 -25.03 -25.76 2.14
N THR A 329 -24.57 -25.81 0.89
CA THR A 329 -23.43 -26.66 0.48
C THR A 329 -22.14 -26.34 1.22
N LEU A 330 -21.89 -25.07 1.56
CA LEU A 330 -20.72 -24.64 2.32
C LEU A 330 -20.84 -25.05 3.79
N THR A 331 -22.04 -24.95 4.36
CA THR A 331 -22.34 -25.40 5.72
C THR A 331 -22.21 -26.92 5.85
N ASP A 332 -22.80 -27.66 4.91
CA ASP A 332 -22.73 -29.13 4.88
C ASP A 332 -21.28 -29.61 4.76
N GLU A 333 -20.49 -28.97 3.90
CA GLU A 333 -19.08 -29.32 3.75
C GLU A 333 -18.25 -28.93 4.98
N ALA A 334 -18.49 -27.76 5.58
CA ALA A 334 -17.83 -27.37 6.82
C ALA A 334 -18.16 -28.32 7.98
N ALA A 335 -19.40 -28.84 8.07
CA ALA A 335 -19.81 -29.79 9.10
C ALA A 335 -19.02 -31.10 9.06
N ILE A 336 -18.58 -31.53 7.88
CA ILE A 336 -17.69 -32.70 7.72
C ILE A 336 -16.32 -32.43 8.35
N THR A 337 -15.82 -31.20 8.24
CA THR A 337 -14.45 -30.84 8.70
C THR A 337 -14.41 -30.46 10.18
N VAL A 338 -15.34 -29.62 10.64
CA VAL A 338 -15.29 -29.00 11.98
C VAL A 338 -16.41 -29.48 12.92
N GLY A 339 -17.28 -30.38 12.46
CA GLY A 339 -18.46 -30.84 13.19
C GLY A 339 -19.68 -29.91 13.01
N PRO A 340 -20.89 -30.42 13.26
CA PRO A 340 -22.14 -29.70 12.97
C PRO A 340 -22.32 -28.42 13.79
N ASP A 341 -21.82 -28.38 15.03
CA ASP A 341 -21.99 -27.24 15.92
C ASP A 341 -21.17 -26.01 15.47
N ALA A 342 -19.97 -26.23 14.94
CA ALA A 342 -19.08 -25.18 14.45
C ALA A 342 -19.36 -24.77 12.99
N ALA A 343 -20.03 -25.64 12.24
CA ALA A 343 -20.23 -25.49 10.79
C ALA A 343 -20.87 -24.16 10.36
N PRO A 344 -21.94 -23.64 11.02
CA PRO A 344 -22.58 -22.40 10.58
C PRO A 344 -21.64 -21.19 10.67
N ALA A 345 -20.87 -21.08 11.76
CA ALA A 345 -19.93 -19.98 11.97
C ALA A 345 -18.75 -20.06 10.98
N VAL A 346 -18.19 -21.26 10.77
CA VAL A 346 -17.13 -21.47 9.77
C VAL A 346 -17.64 -21.16 8.36
N ALA A 347 -18.82 -21.64 7.98
CA ALA A 347 -19.40 -21.38 6.67
C ALA A 347 -19.66 -19.89 6.43
N GLN A 348 -20.13 -19.14 7.44
CA GLN A 348 -20.31 -17.68 7.34
C GLN A 348 -18.98 -16.96 7.06
N ALA A 349 -17.93 -17.32 7.80
CA ALA A 349 -16.61 -16.72 7.62
C ALA A 349 -16.01 -17.08 6.25
N LEU A 350 -16.17 -18.33 5.79
CA LEU A 350 -15.74 -18.78 4.46
C LEU A 350 -16.50 -18.08 3.33
N ALA A 351 -17.81 -17.86 3.45
CA ALA A 351 -18.58 -17.11 2.47
C ALA A 351 -18.07 -15.66 2.35
N THR A 352 -17.76 -15.04 3.50
CA THR A 352 -17.14 -13.71 3.56
C THR A 352 -15.77 -13.73 2.87
N TYR A 353 -14.91 -14.73 3.16
CA TYR A 353 -13.60 -14.88 2.52
C TYR A 353 -13.69 -14.93 0.99
N VAL A 354 -14.56 -15.79 0.45
CA VAL A 354 -14.76 -15.94 -1.00
C VAL A 354 -15.16 -14.62 -1.65
N HIS A 355 -16.05 -13.87 -0.99
CA HIS A 355 -16.47 -12.57 -1.48
C HIS A 355 -15.29 -11.57 -1.51
N LEU A 356 -14.51 -11.49 -0.42
CA LEU A 356 -13.32 -10.62 -0.36
C LEU A 356 -12.26 -11.02 -1.39
N ASP A 357 -12.06 -12.31 -1.64
CA ASP A 357 -11.14 -12.81 -2.67
C ASP A 357 -11.55 -12.38 -4.08
N ARG A 358 -12.85 -12.42 -4.40
CA ARG A 358 -13.39 -11.90 -5.66
C ARG A 358 -13.15 -10.40 -5.81
N LEU A 359 -13.39 -9.64 -4.74
CA LEU A 359 -13.15 -8.20 -4.71
C LEU A 359 -11.67 -7.84 -4.89
N LEU A 360 -10.73 -8.64 -4.36
CA LEU A 360 -9.31 -8.49 -4.66
C LEU A 360 -9.03 -8.64 -6.18
N GLY A 361 -9.65 -9.62 -6.84
CA GLY A 361 -9.54 -9.80 -8.29
C GLY A 361 -10.05 -8.59 -9.09
N LEU A 362 -11.21 -8.06 -8.71
CA LEU A 362 -11.80 -6.87 -9.32
C LEU A 362 -10.91 -5.63 -9.14
N ALA A 363 -10.36 -5.43 -7.94
CA ALA A 363 -9.41 -4.34 -7.68
C ALA A 363 -8.14 -4.49 -8.53
N ALA A 364 -7.59 -5.71 -8.62
CA ALA A 364 -6.39 -6.00 -9.38
C ALA A 364 -6.58 -5.74 -10.89
N THR A 365 -7.70 -6.20 -11.46
CA THR A 365 -8.06 -5.92 -12.86
C THR A 365 -8.22 -4.42 -13.11
N ALA A 366 -8.91 -3.70 -12.24
CA ALA A 366 -9.09 -2.25 -12.37
C ALA A 366 -7.77 -1.48 -12.35
N VAL A 367 -6.89 -1.84 -11.41
CA VAL A 367 -5.57 -1.22 -11.28
C VAL A 367 -4.72 -1.55 -12.49
N GLU A 368 -4.67 -2.81 -12.93
CA GLU A 368 -3.90 -3.20 -14.13
C GLU A 368 -4.34 -2.40 -15.37
N ALA A 369 -5.64 -2.21 -15.58
CA ALA A 369 -6.16 -1.39 -16.67
C ALA A 369 -5.73 0.08 -16.52
N GLY A 370 -5.75 0.62 -15.30
CA GLY A 370 -5.29 1.97 -14.98
C GLY A 370 -3.79 2.19 -15.20
N LEU A 371 -2.96 1.23 -14.79
CA LEU A 371 -1.50 1.25 -14.96
C LEU A 371 -1.11 1.17 -16.44
N ARG A 372 -1.85 0.38 -17.23
CA ARG A 372 -1.64 0.28 -18.68
C ARG A 372 -2.14 1.52 -19.42
N GLY A 373 -3.31 2.02 -19.06
CA GLY A 373 -3.93 3.18 -19.70
C GLY A 373 -4.29 2.98 -21.18
N ASP A 374 -4.26 1.75 -21.70
CA ASP A 374 -4.57 1.40 -23.10
C ASP A 374 -5.90 0.66 -23.27
N GLY A 375 -6.65 0.45 -22.17
CA GLY A 375 -7.92 -0.26 -22.16
C GLY A 375 -7.83 -1.78 -22.20
N THR A 376 -6.62 -2.36 -22.18
CA THR A 376 -6.44 -3.82 -22.14
C THR A 376 -6.95 -4.38 -20.81
N GLU A 377 -7.94 -5.26 -20.90
CA GLU A 377 -8.43 -5.99 -19.73
C GLU A 377 -7.54 -7.20 -19.42
N VAL A 378 -7.13 -7.30 -18.16
CA VAL A 378 -6.37 -8.43 -17.64
C VAL A 378 -7.15 -9.04 -16.48
N HIS A 379 -7.48 -10.31 -16.64
CA HIS A 379 -8.13 -11.08 -15.58
C HIS A 379 -7.12 -11.63 -14.59
N PHE A 380 -7.44 -11.58 -13.29
CA PHE A 380 -6.63 -12.15 -12.21
C PHE A 380 -7.26 -13.44 -11.68
N PRO A 381 -6.94 -14.62 -12.24
CA PRO A 381 -7.41 -15.89 -11.71
C PRO A 381 -6.82 -16.14 -10.31
N PRO A 382 -7.35 -17.11 -9.52
CA PRO A 382 -6.86 -17.47 -8.18
C PRO A 382 -5.35 -17.46 -8.01
N ALA A 383 -4.63 -18.14 -8.91
CA ALA A 383 -3.17 -18.28 -8.82
C ALA A 383 -2.44 -16.94 -8.93
N LEU A 384 -2.98 -15.97 -9.68
CA LEU A 384 -2.42 -14.62 -9.73
C LEU A 384 -2.81 -13.80 -8.49
N ARG A 385 -4.03 -13.96 -7.98
CA ARG A 385 -4.48 -13.27 -6.75
C ARG A 385 -3.67 -13.67 -5.52
N ASP A 386 -3.32 -14.95 -5.41
CA ASP A 386 -2.50 -15.45 -4.30
C ASP A 386 -1.09 -14.85 -4.31
N ARG A 387 -0.58 -14.45 -5.48
CA ARG A 387 0.71 -13.75 -5.63
C ARG A 387 0.64 -12.26 -5.28
N LEU A 388 -0.56 -11.68 -5.17
CA LEU A 388 -0.74 -10.27 -4.79
C LEU A 388 -0.59 -10.03 -3.29
N ILE A 389 -0.57 -11.07 -2.48
CA ILE A 389 -0.63 -11.00 -1.01
C ILE A 389 0.55 -11.71 -0.38
N ALA A 390 1.08 -11.17 0.72
CA ALA A 390 2.24 -11.74 1.38
C ALA A 390 1.95 -13.11 2.01
N ALA A 391 0.74 -13.28 2.55
CA ALA A 391 0.28 -14.51 3.21
C ALA A 391 -0.99 -15.06 2.54
N PRO A 392 -0.87 -15.85 1.46
CA PRO A 392 -2.03 -16.40 0.77
C PRO A 392 -2.78 -17.41 1.65
N ALA A 393 -3.96 -17.01 2.12
CA ALA A 393 -4.80 -17.84 2.99
C ALA A 393 -5.52 -18.98 2.25
N ARG A 394 -5.56 -18.97 0.91
CA ARG A 394 -6.39 -19.90 0.11
C ARG A 394 -6.09 -21.35 0.46
N ALA A 395 -4.82 -21.73 0.57
CA ALA A 395 -4.41 -23.10 0.90
C ALA A 395 -4.89 -23.56 2.28
N VAL A 396 -4.96 -22.65 3.26
CA VAL A 396 -5.46 -22.96 4.61
C VAL A 396 -6.98 -23.04 4.62
N VAL A 397 -7.67 -22.03 4.09
CA VAL A 397 -9.15 -21.96 4.16
C VAL A 397 -9.83 -23.00 3.26
N THR A 398 -9.18 -23.44 2.18
CA THR A 398 -9.69 -24.52 1.31
C THR A 398 -9.80 -25.83 2.07
N GLN A 399 -8.95 -26.08 3.08
CA GLN A 399 -9.03 -27.31 3.88
C GLN A 399 -10.32 -27.40 4.71
N LEU A 400 -11.02 -26.28 4.96
CA LEU A 400 -12.29 -26.27 5.67
C LEU A 400 -13.48 -26.66 4.79
N ALA A 401 -13.42 -26.33 3.49
CA ALA A 401 -14.46 -26.68 2.51
C ALA A 401 -13.87 -26.83 1.09
N PRO A 402 -13.17 -27.95 0.79
CA PRO A 402 -12.33 -28.06 -0.40
C PRO A 402 -13.07 -27.91 -1.72
N ARG A 403 -14.24 -28.55 -1.86
CA ARG A 403 -14.98 -28.56 -3.12
C ARG A 403 -15.63 -27.20 -3.37
N THR A 404 -16.27 -26.65 -2.35
CA THR A 404 -17.00 -25.38 -2.47
C THR A 404 -16.05 -24.20 -2.69
N ILE A 405 -14.94 -24.12 -1.95
CA ILE A 405 -13.97 -23.03 -2.12
C ILE A 405 -13.27 -23.12 -3.48
N ALA A 406 -12.91 -24.32 -3.94
CA ALA A 406 -12.33 -24.49 -5.28
C ALA A 406 -13.31 -24.02 -6.37
N ALA A 407 -14.59 -24.42 -6.28
CA ALA A 407 -15.61 -24.05 -7.27
C ALA A 407 -15.95 -22.55 -7.26
N LEU A 408 -16.00 -21.91 -6.09
CA LEU A 408 -16.36 -20.49 -5.96
C LEU A 408 -15.23 -19.53 -6.27
N THR A 409 -13.99 -20.02 -6.28
CA THR A 409 -12.83 -19.19 -6.53
C THR A 409 -12.23 -19.38 -7.91
N ALA A 410 -12.43 -20.53 -8.57
CA ALA A 410 -12.19 -20.71 -9.99
C ALA A 410 -12.89 -19.62 -10.82
#